data_AF-A0A536VJ97-F1
#
_entry.id   AF-A0A536VJ97-F1
#
_cell.length_a   1.000
_cell.length_b   1.000
_cell.length_c   1.000
_cell.angle_alpha   90.00
_cell.angle_beta   90.00
_cell.angle_gamma   90.00
#
_symmetry.space_group_name_H-M   'P 1'
#
loop_
_entity.id
_entity.type
_entity.pdbx_description
1 polymer ?
#
loop_
_entity_poly.entity_id
_entity_poly.type
_entity_poly.pdbx_seq_one_letter_code
_entity_poly.pdbx_strand_id
1 'polypeptide(L)'
;DPEVTPRVLELLDRYQAKASFFCIGENAAAQPELVKEISRRGHSVENHSYHHHRAFAFFGISRLRREVDAAQATVASITGRPPVFFRAPAGFRSPFLDPVLAPRGLRYVSWTRRGFDAVSADPRS
;
A
#
# COMPACT_ATOMS: atom_id res chain seq x y z
N ASP A 1 3.17 8.79 -6.13
CA ASP A 1 3.47 10.09 -6.75
C ASP A 1 4.98 10.20 -6.87
N PRO A 2 5.53 10.29 -8.09
CA PRO A 2 6.97 10.36 -8.33
C PRO A 2 7.65 11.58 -7.70
N GLU A 3 6.92 12.65 -7.41
CA GLU A 3 7.52 13.87 -6.83
C GLU A 3 7.53 13.83 -5.29
N VAL A 4 6.48 13.24 -4.69
CA VAL A 4 6.34 13.19 -3.23
C VAL A 4 7.11 12.01 -2.62
N THR A 5 7.12 10.85 -3.29
CA THR A 5 7.74 9.63 -2.74
C THR A 5 9.23 9.80 -2.44
N PRO A 6 10.08 10.40 -3.31
CA PRO A 6 11.49 10.59 -3.00
C PRO A 6 11.72 11.45 -1.75
N ARG A 7 10.91 12.50 -1.58
CA ARG A 7 11.00 13.39 -0.41
C ARG A 7 10.61 12.70 0.89
N VAL A 8 9.61 11.82 0.84
CA VAL A 8 9.21 10.97 1.97
C VAL A 8 10.32 9.98 2.31
N LEU A 9 10.97 9.37 1.31
CA LEU A 9 12.10 8.47 1.53
C LEU A 9 13.28 9.18 2.21
N GLU A 10 13.64 10.39 1.76
CA GLU A 10 14.68 11.21 2.40
C GLU A 10 14.38 11.50 3.89
N LEU A 11 13.13 11.80 4.21
CA LEU A 11 12.70 12.03 5.59
C LEU A 11 12.81 10.74 6.41
N LEU A 12 12.31 9.62 5.89
CA LEU A 12 12.39 8.33 6.59
C LEU A 12 13.85 7.91 6.84
N ASP A 13 14.73 8.11 5.87
CA ASP A 13 16.16 7.85 6.00
C ASP A 13 16.79 8.72 7.10
N ARG A 14 16.45 10.02 7.14
CA ARG A 14 16.93 10.95 8.18
C ARG A 14 16.54 10.51 9.59
N TYR A 15 15.33 9.96 9.75
CA TYR A 15 14.84 9.47 11.02
C TYR A 15 15.10 7.98 11.27
N GLN A 16 15.88 7.31 10.40
CA GLN A 16 16.17 5.88 10.43
C GLN A 16 14.90 5.00 10.55
N ALA A 17 13.78 5.48 10.01
CA ALA A 17 12.49 4.83 10.09
C ALA A 17 12.22 3.96 8.86
N LYS A 18 11.53 2.83 9.05
CA LYS A 18 10.99 2.00 7.96
C LYS A 18 9.48 2.17 7.87
N ALA A 19 8.97 2.05 6.64
CA ALA A 19 7.58 2.29 6.32
C ALA A 19 7.10 1.28 5.28
N SER A 20 5.78 1.13 5.19
CA SER A 20 5.10 0.29 4.22
C SER A 20 4.35 1.18 3.23
N PHE A 21 4.69 1.05 1.95
CA PHE A 21 4.11 1.83 0.87
C PHE A 21 3.04 1.00 0.17
N PHE A 22 1.77 1.38 0.33
CA PHE A 22 0.65 0.73 -0.37
C PHE A 22 0.57 1.26 -1.80
N CYS A 23 1.07 0.49 -2.75
CA CYS A 23 1.17 0.87 -4.16
C CYS A 23 -0.03 0.39 -4.97
N ILE A 24 -0.50 1.26 -5.85
CA ILE A 24 -1.47 0.93 -6.89
C ILE A 24 -0.71 0.19 -7.99
N GLY A 25 -1.21 -0.96 -8.44
CA GLY A 25 -0.53 -1.82 -9.41
C GLY A 25 -0.17 -1.11 -10.71
N GLU A 26 -1.09 -0.30 -11.25
CA GLU A 26 -0.85 0.51 -12.45
C GLU A 26 0.30 1.51 -12.27
N ASN A 27 0.35 2.20 -11.13
CA ASN A 27 1.45 3.12 -10.82
C ASN A 27 2.77 2.39 -10.62
N ALA A 28 2.75 1.20 -10.01
CA ALA A 28 3.93 0.37 -9.86
C ALA A 28 4.48 -0.09 -11.21
N ALA A 29 3.60 -0.49 -12.14
CA ALA A 29 3.97 -0.86 -13.50
C ALA A 29 4.50 0.33 -14.30
N ALA A 30 3.92 1.52 -14.12
CA ALA A 30 4.37 2.74 -14.79
C ALA A 30 5.72 3.27 -14.27
N GLN A 31 6.06 2.99 -13.00
CA GLN A 31 7.26 3.51 -12.34
C GLN A 31 8.04 2.40 -11.59
N PRO A 32 8.52 1.37 -12.29
CA PRO A 32 9.16 0.22 -11.63
C PRO A 32 10.45 0.62 -10.92
N GLU A 33 11.20 1.60 -11.44
CA GLU A 33 12.45 2.06 -10.81
C GLU A 33 12.21 2.73 -9.45
N LEU A 34 11.11 3.48 -9.29
CA LEU A 34 10.75 4.06 -8.00
C LEU A 34 10.38 2.96 -6.98
N VAL A 35 9.65 1.93 -7.43
CA VAL A 35 9.28 0.79 -6.59
C VAL A 35 10.51 -0.03 -6.17
N LYS A 36 11.46 -0.24 -7.09
CA LYS A 36 12.75 -0.85 -6.77
C LYS A 36 13.51 -0.02 -5.74
N GLU A 37 13.51 1.31 -5.88
CA GLU A 37 14.21 2.20 -4.95
C GLU A 37 13.61 2.13 -3.53
N ILE A 38 12.27 2.14 -3.42
CA ILE A 38 11.57 1.92 -2.14
C ILE A 38 12.05 0.60 -1.50
N SER A 39 12.05 -0.50 -2.27
CA SER A 39 12.47 -1.82 -1.79
C SER A 39 13.96 -1.85 -1.42
N ARG A 40 14.83 -1.26 -2.24
CA ARG A 40 16.29 -1.19 -2.03
C ARG A 40 16.64 -0.44 -0.74
N ARG A 41 15.88 0.59 -0.39
CA ARG A 41 16.02 1.32 0.88
C ARG A 41 15.44 0.56 2.09
N GLY A 42 14.92 -0.66 1.90
CA GLY A 42 14.44 -1.53 2.97
C GLY A 42 13.04 -1.20 3.46
N HIS A 43 12.27 -0.42 2.69
CA HIS A 43 10.83 -0.24 2.95
C HIS A 43 10.05 -1.40 2.31
N SER A 44 8.85 -1.68 2.83
CA SER A 44 7.98 -2.69 2.24
C SER A 44 7.04 -2.07 1.20
N VAL A 45 6.74 -2.82 0.14
CA VAL A 45 5.80 -2.41 -0.92
C VAL A 45 4.58 -3.33 -0.83
N GLU A 46 3.44 -2.74 -0.55
CA GLU A 46 2.19 -3.44 -0.22
C GLU A 46 1.10 -3.20 -1.28
N ASN A 47 0.07 -4.02 -1.30
CA ASN A 47 -0.93 -4.03 -2.36
C ASN A 47 -2.10 -3.04 -2.09
N HIS A 48 -2.39 -2.16 -3.05
CA HIS A 48 -3.51 -1.21 -3.01
C HIS A 48 -4.52 -1.35 -4.16
N SER A 49 -4.73 -2.58 -4.66
CA SER A 49 -5.44 -2.88 -5.93
C SER A 49 -4.70 -2.37 -7.17
N TYR A 50 -5.05 -2.91 -8.34
CA TYR A 50 -4.37 -2.56 -9.57
C TYR A 50 -4.81 -1.21 -10.14
N HIS A 51 -6.13 -0.94 -10.24
CA HIS A 51 -6.65 0.30 -10.87
C HIS A 51 -7.19 1.34 -9.89
N HIS A 52 -7.25 1.04 -8.57
CA HIS A 52 -7.80 1.95 -7.56
C HIS A 52 -9.18 2.55 -7.93
N HIS A 53 -10.08 1.70 -8.45
CA HIS A 53 -11.38 2.16 -8.93
C HIS A 53 -12.30 2.59 -7.77
N ARG A 54 -13.00 3.73 -7.88
CA ARG A 54 -13.93 4.20 -6.81
C ARG A 54 -15.05 3.20 -6.51
N ALA A 55 -15.46 2.46 -7.55
CA ALA A 55 -16.45 1.38 -7.42
C ALA A 55 -15.86 0.03 -6.97
N PHE A 56 -14.61 -0.03 -6.49
CA PHE A 56 -13.98 -1.27 -6.00
C PHE A 56 -14.89 -2.01 -5.01
N ALA A 57 -15.64 -1.25 -4.21
CA ALA A 57 -16.59 -1.77 -3.25
C ALA A 57 -17.72 -2.62 -3.83
N PHE A 58 -18.10 -2.37 -5.09
CA PHE A 58 -19.22 -3.00 -5.76
C PHE A 58 -18.79 -4.11 -6.73
N PHE A 59 -17.49 -4.45 -6.75
CA PHE A 59 -16.98 -5.49 -7.62
C PHE A 59 -17.36 -6.87 -7.09
N GLY A 60 -17.81 -7.74 -8.01
CA GLY A 60 -17.95 -9.16 -7.70
C GLY A 60 -16.60 -9.83 -7.45
N ILE A 61 -16.62 -10.99 -6.79
CA ILE A 61 -15.44 -11.78 -6.39
C ILE A 61 -14.43 -11.93 -7.54
N SER A 62 -14.88 -12.29 -8.74
CA SER A 62 -13.99 -12.51 -9.89
C SER A 62 -13.22 -11.26 -10.29
N ARG A 63 -13.83 -10.07 -10.18
CA ARG A 63 -13.17 -8.80 -10.48
C ARG A 63 -12.24 -8.39 -9.35
N LEU A 64 -12.64 -8.57 -8.10
CA LEU A 64 -11.75 -8.36 -6.93
C LEU A 64 -10.50 -9.22 -7.02
N ARG A 65 -10.63 -10.51 -7.38
CA ARG A 65 -9.48 -11.41 -7.59
C ARG A 65 -8.52 -10.85 -8.63
N ARG A 66 -9.01 -10.47 -9.81
CA ARG A 66 -8.15 -9.90 -10.86
C ARG A 66 -7.42 -8.64 -10.41
N GLU A 67 -8.10 -7.74 -9.71
CA GLU A 67 -7.48 -6.51 -9.17
C GLU A 67 -6.36 -6.82 -8.18
N VAL A 68 -6.58 -7.77 -7.27
CA VAL A 68 -5.59 -8.15 -6.26
C VAL A 68 -4.44 -8.93 -6.88
N ASP A 69 -4.73 -9.89 -7.75
CA ASP A 69 -3.75 -10.75 -8.43
C ASP A 69 -2.82 -9.96 -9.35
N ALA A 70 -3.38 -9.05 -10.14
CA ALA A 70 -2.58 -8.22 -11.03
C ALA A 70 -1.59 -7.37 -10.22
N ALA A 71 -2.04 -6.72 -9.14
CA ALA A 71 -1.16 -5.93 -8.28
C ALA A 71 -0.13 -6.80 -7.53
N GLN A 72 -0.51 -8.01 -7.08
CA GLN A 72 0.43 -8.99 -6.50
C GLN A 72 1.56 -9.32 -7.47
N ALA A 73 1.21 -9.72 -8.69
CA ALA A 73 2.16 -10.12 -9.71
C ALA A 73 3.10 -8.97 -10.12
N THR A 74 2.56 -7.78 -10.32
CA THR A 74 3.36 -6.59 -10.66
C THR A 74 4.34 -6.22 -9.56
N VAL A 75 3.92 -6.17 -8.31
CA VAL A 75 4.85 -5.81 -7.21
C VAL A 75 5.89 -6.90 -6.98
N ALA A 76 5.49 -8.17 -7.06
CA ALA A 76 6.40 -9.31 -6.93
C ALA A 76 7.47 -9.31 -8.03
N SER A 77 7.10 -9.02 -9.28
CA SER A 77 8.05 -9.00 -10.40
C SER A 77 9.06 -7.86 -10.29
N ILE A 78 8.67 -6.71 -9.71
CA ILE A 78 9.54 -5.54 -9.56
C ILE A 78 10.47 -5.67 -8.34
N THR A 79 9.93 -6.14 -7.21
CA THR A 79 10.65 -6.13 -5.91
C THR A 79 11.28 -7.47 -5.54
N GLY A 80 10.95 -8.55 -6.26
CA GLY A 80 11.34 -9.92 -5.92
C GLY A 80 10.61 -10.49 -4.70
N ARG A 81 9.65 -9.76 -4.11
CA ARG A 81 8.89 -10.18 -2.94
C ARG A 81 7.40 -9.88 -3.15
N PRO A 82 6.50 -10.86 -2.98
CA PRO A 82 5.07 -10.58 -3.05
C PRO A 82 4.63 -9.71 -1.85
N PRO A 83 3.72 -8.74 -2.05
CA PRO A 83 3.08 -8.04 -0.94
C PRO A 83 2.43 -9.02 0.04
N VAL A 84 2.48 -8.70 1.34
CA VAL A 84 1.82 -9.49 2.39
C VAL A 84 0.67 -8.73 3.06
N PHE A 85 0.62 -7.42 2.87
CA PHE A 85 -0.47 -6.56 3.30
C PHE A 85 -1.28 -6.07 2.11
N PHE A 86 -2.59 -5.99 2.31
CA PHE A 86 -3.52 -5.41 1.36
C PHE A 86 -4.31 -4.29 2.03
N ARG A 87 -4.53 -3.20 1.29
CA ARG A 87 -5.39 -2.12 1.71
C ARG A 87 -6.38 -1.79 0.61
N ALA A 88 -7.68 -1.75 0.95
CA ALA A 88 -8.70 -1.43 -0.03
C ALA A 88 -8.70 0.08 -0.35
N PRO A 89 -8.92 0.47 -1.62
CA PRO A 89 -9.32 1.82 -1.99
C PRO A 89 -10.55 2.28 -1.17
N ALA A 90 -10.57 3.56 -0.79
CA ALA A 90 -11.69 4.20 -0.09
C ALA A 90 -12.13 3.57 1.26
N GLY A 91 -11.27 2.79 1.93
CA GLY A 91 -11.55 2.27 3.28
C GLY A 91 -12.68 1.22 3.35
N PHE A 92 -13.03 0.63 2.21
CA PHE A 92 -14.13 -0.32 2.12
C PHE A 92 -13.78 -1.69 2.70
N ARG A 93 -14.75 -2.31 3.37
CA ARG A 93 -14.73 -3.72 3.80
C ARG A 93 -15.89 -4.44 3.11
N SER A 94 -15.56 -5.28 2.13
CA SER A 94 -16.51 -6.21 1.52
C SER A 94 -16.43 -7.55 2.24
N PRO A 95 -17.54 -8.26 2.52
CA PRO A 95 -17.47 -9.67 2.91
C PRO A 95 -16.84 -10.55 1.82
N PHE A 96 -16.86 -10.09 0.57
CA PHE A 96 -16.21 -10.78 -0.55
C PHE A 96 -14.69 -10.58 -0.61
N LEU A 97 -14.14 -9.69 0.22
CA LEU A 97 -12.72 -9.37 0.18
C LEU A 97 -11.90 -10.45 0.90
N ASP A 98 -12.34 -10.94 2.06
CA ASP A 98 -11.60 -11.95 2.82
C ASP A 98 -11.40 -13.27 2.04
N PRO A 99 -12.40 -13.82 1.33
CA PRO A 99 -12.20 -14.97 0.44
C PRO A 99 -11.21 -14.73 -0.70
N VAL A 100 -10.95 -13.47 -1.07
CA VAL A 100 -9.94 -13.11 -2.06
C VAL A 100 -8.56 -13.00 -1.40
N LEU A 101 -8.46 -12.39 -0.21
CA LEU A 101 -7.17 -12.14 0.44
C LEU A 101 -6.58 -13.39 1.11
N ALA A 102 -7.39 -14.18 1.82
CA ALA A 102 -6.90 -15.29 2.64
C ALA A 102 -6.12 -16.36 1.84
N PRO A 103 -6.58 -16.82 0.65
CA PRO A 103 -5.81 -17.79 -0.15
C PRO A 103 -4.48 -17.26 -0.68
N ARG A 104 -4.25 -15.94 -0.62
CA ARG A 104 -3.03 -15.26 -1.08
C ARG A 104 -2.10 -14.91 0.09
N GLY A 105 -2.45 -15.29 1.31
CA GLY A 105 -1.72 -14.90 2.52
C GLY A 105 -1.76 -13.39 2.80
N LEU A 106 -2.68 -12.65 2.18
CA LEU A 106 -2.78 -11.20 2.32
C LEU A 106 -3.52 -10.82 3.60
N ARG A 107 -2.90 -9.96 4.41
CA ARG A 107 -3.51 -9.39 5.60
C ARG A 107 -4.14 -8.04 5.28
N TYR A 108 -5.43 -7.90 5.54
CA TYR A 108 -6.13 -6.62 5.38
C TYR A 108 -5.67 -5.61 6.44
N VAL A 109 -5.13 -4.47 5.99
CA VAL A 109 -4.78 -3.34 6.86
C VAL A 109 -5.85 -2.27 6.73
N SER A 110 -6.67 -2.12 7.78
CA SER A 110 -7.55 -0.96 7.92
C SER A 110 -6.83 0.22 8.54
N TRP A 111 -7.35 1.41 8.28
CA TRP A 111 -7.00 2.57 9.09
C TRP A 111 -7.39 2.34 10.55
N THR A 112 -6.41 2.41 11.43
CA THR A 112 -6.64 2.58 12.87
C THR A 112 -5.51 3.43 13.45
N ARG A 113 -5.29 4.63 12.91
CA ARG A 113 -4.75 5.80 13.64
C ARG A 113 -5.11 7.09 12.90
N ARG A 114 -6.01 7.89 13.50
CA ARG A 114 -5.91 9.35 13.42
C ARG A 114 -4.58 9.71 14.09
N GLY A 115 -3.73 10.48 13.43
CA GLY A 115 -2.71 11.21 14.17
C GLY A 115 -3.45 12.13 15.15
N PHE A 116 -3.23 11.95 16.45
CA PHE A 116 -3.56 12.98 17.43
C PHE A 116 -2.53 14.11 17.26
N ASP A 117 -2.65 14.88 16.17
CA ASP A 117 -1.87 16.11 15.98
C ASP A 117 -2.79 17.30 16.22
N ALA A 118 -3.07 17.53 17.51
CA ALA A 118 -3.54 18.78 18.12
C ALA A 118 -3.57 18.47 19.63
N VAL A 119 -2.79 19.07 20.54
CA VAL A 119 -2.30 20.44 20.64
C VAL A 119 -0.99 20.42 21.43
N SER A 120 -0.06 21.31 21.06
CA SER A 120 1.07 21.75 21.88
C SER A 120 0.64 22.04 23.33
N ALA A 121 1.43 21.59 24.30
CA ALA A 121 1.55 22.25 25.60
C ALA A 121 3.05 22.28 25.97
N ASP A 122 3.54 23.52 26.05
CA ASP A 122 4.89 24.00 26.38
C ASP A 122 5.50 23.36 27.65
N PRO A 123 6.78 22.92 27.65
CA PRO A 123 7.48 22.52 28.86
C PRO A 123 8.20 23.73 29.48
N ARG A 124 7.45 24.66 30.08
CA ARG A 124 7.98 25.63 31.05
C ARG A 124 6.98 25.95 32.15
N SER A 125 7.08 25.20 33.25
CA SER A 125 6.80 25.66 34.62
C SER A 125 7.44 24.69 35.61
#